data_AF-G9X1Z8-F1
#
_entry.id   AF-G9X1Z8-F1
#
_cell.length_a   1.000
_cell.length_b   1.000
_cell.length_c   1.000
_cell.angle_alpha   90.00
_cell.angle_beta   90.00
_cell.angle_gamma   90.00
#
_symmetry.space_group_name_H-M   'P 1'
#
loop_
_entity.id
_entity.type
_entity.pdbx_description
1 polymer ?
#
loop_
_entity_poly.entity_id
_entity_poly.type
_entity_poly.pdbx_seq_one_letter_code
_entity_poly.pdbx_strand_id
1 'polypeptide(L)' 'MYRAGIVKKTDPFLVLLDGDNTAKSFKRLESYAPKADDRVIAIKEGTSYIILGSVV' A
#
# COMPACT_ATOMS: atom_id res chain seq x y z
N MET A 1 14.00 0.83 3.37
CA MET A 1 13.07 1.48 4.33
C MET A 1 11.67 0.98 4.05
N TYR A 2 10.90 0.66 5.08
CA TYR A 2 9.49 0.24 4.95
C TYR A 2 8.58 1.29 5.60
N ARG A 3 7.32 1.35 5.16
CA ARG A 3 6.27 2.20 5.73
C ARG A 3 4.97 1.40 5.81
N ALA A 4 4.24 1.54 6.90
CA ALA A 4 2.90 1.00 6.99
C ALA A 4 1.90 1.96 6.32
N GLY A 5 0.72 1.42 5.97
CA GLY A 5 -0.36 2.19 5.37
C GLY A 5 -1.69 1.46 5.42
N ILE A 6 -2.72 2.06 4.85
CA ILE A 6 -4.07 1.48 4.77
C ILE A 6 -4.59 1.58 3.34
N VAL A 7 -5.19 0.50 2.84
CA VAL A 7 -5.85 0.49 1.53
C VAL A 7 -7.13 1.32 1.61
N LYS A 8 -7.26 2.33 0.76
CA LYS A 8 -8.44 3.19 0.67
C LYS A 8 -9.38 2.79 -0.47
N LYS A 9 -8.84 2.28 -1.57
CA LYS A 9 -9.61 1.75 -2.70
C LYS A 9 -8.84 0.59 -3.34
N THR A 10 -9.57 -0.38 -3.85
CA THR A 10 -9.01 -1.55 -4.54
C THR A 10 -8.98 -1.37 -6.06
N ASP A 11 -9.91 -0.58 -6.62
CA ASP A 11 -9.94 -0.18 -8.02
C ASP A 11 -10.42 1.29 -8.17
N PRO A 12 -9.55 2.25 -8.53
CA PRO A 12 -8.10 2.09 -8.66
C PRO A 12 -7.45 1.74 -7.30
N PHE A 13 -6.33 1.01 -7.33
CA PHE A 13 -5.62 0.63 -6.11
C PHE A 13 -4.95 1.85 -5.46
N LEU A 14 -5.50 2.30 -4.33
CA LEU A 14 -5.03 3.49 -3.61
C LEU A 14 -4.72 3.14 -2.15
N VAL A 15 -3.54 3.56 -1.70
CA VAL A 15 -3.08 3.36 -0.32
C VAL A 15 -2.71 4.70 0.30
N LEU A 16 -3.11 4.90 1.55
CA LEU A 16 -2.66 6.00 2.39
C LEU A 16 -1.54 5.47 3.30
N LEU A 17 -0.30 5.89 3.05
CA LEU A 17 0.83 5.56 3.92
C LEU A 17 0.78 6.41 5.20
N ASP A 18 1.26 5.86 6.30
CA ASP A 18 1.27 6.56 7.59
C ASP A 18 2.12 7.83 7.53
N GLY A 19 1.51 8.96 7.92
CA GLY A 19 2.15 10.28 7.86
C GLY A 19 2.03 10.98 6.51
N ASP A 20 1.45 10.35 5.48
CA ASP A 20 0.99 11.05 4.29
C ASP A 20 -0.44 11.59 4.54
N ASN A 21 -0.79 12.68 3.88
CA ASN A 21 -2.14 13.28 3.94
C ASN A 21 -3.04 12.85 2.78
N THR A 22 -2.49 12.17 1.78
CA THR A 22 -3.20 11.80 0.55
C THR A 22 -2.91 10.36 0.16
N ALA A 23 -3.96 9.65 -0.28
CA ALA A 23 -3.81 8.32 -0.83
C ALA A 23 -3.21 8.39 -2.24
N LYS A 24 -2.30 7.46 -2.54
CA LYS A 24 -1.58 7.39 -3.83
C LYS A 24 -1.71 5.99 -4.41
N SER A 25 -1.49 5.89 -5.71
CA SER A 25 -1.39 4.59 -6.38
C SER A 25 -0.02 3.98 -6.17
N PHE A 26 0.02 2.67 -5.95
CA PHE A 26 1.24 1.91 -5.72
C PHE A 26 1.22 0.62 -6.53
N LYS A 27 2.41 0.09 -6.84
CA LYS A 27 2.51 -1.30 -7.29
C LYS A 27 2.26 -2.21 -6.10
N ARG A 28 1.67 -3.39 -6.36
CA ARG A 28 1.50 -4.45 -5.37
C ARG A 28 2.02 -5.76 -5.90
N LEU A 29 2.33 -6.70 -5.00
CA LEU A 29 2.56 -8.08 -5.41
C LEU A 29 1.31 -8.64 -6.07
N GLU A 30 1.51 -9.43 -7.13
CA GLU A 30 0.42 -10.05 -7.88
C GLU A 30 -0.41 -10.98 -6.99
N SER A 31 0.26 -11.69 -6.06
CA SER A 31 -0.35 -12.59 -5.09
C SER A 31 -1.16 -11.89 -3.99
N TYR A 32 -1.00 -10.57 -3.82
CA TYR A 32 -1.74 -9.83 -2.80
C TYR A 32 -3.10 -9.39 -3.35
N ALA A 33 -4.20 -9.96 -2.85
CA ALA A 33 -5.56 -9.52 -3.18
C ALA A 33 -6.05 -8.44 -2.19
N PRO A 34 -6.01 -7.14 -2.54
CA PRO A 34 -6.30 -6.07 -1.60
C PRO A 34 -7.78 -5.97 -1.26
N LYS A 35 -8.08 -5.61 -0.01
CA LYS A 35 -9.42 -5.21 0.45
C LYS A 35 -9.38 -3.79 0.99
N ALA A 36 -10.53 -3.11 0.96
CA ALA A 36 -10.66 -1.82 1.62
C ALA A 36 -10.34 -1.97 3.12
N ASP A 37 -9.62 -0.99 3.65
CA ASP A 37 -9.15 -0.92 5.03
C ASP A 37 -8.12 -2.00 5.45
N ASP A 38 -7.58 -2.77 4.50
CA ASP A 38 -6.40 -3.61 4.76
C ASP A 38 -5.26 -2.74 5.28
N ARG A 39 -4.67 -3.16 6.40
CA ARG A 39 -3.40 -2.62 6.87
C ARG A 39 -2.27 -3.24 6.06
N VAL A 40 -1.38 -2.43 5.50
CA VAL A 40 -0.34 -2.93 4.57
C VAL A 40 1.06 -2.44 4.92
N ILE A 41 2.08 -3.16 4.46
CA ILE A 41 3.48 -2.70 4.44
C ILE A 41 3.92 -2.40 3.02
N ALA A 42 4.48 -1.20 2.84
CA ALA A 42 5.13 -0.72 1.64
C ALA A 42 6.65 -0.78 1.83
N ILE A 43 7.38 -1.38 0.90
CA ILE A 43 8.85 -1.34 0.87
C ILE A 43 9.33 -0.36 -0.18
N LYS A 44 10.37 0.40 0.13
CA LYS A 44 11.01 1.30 -0.83
C LYS A 44 11.81 0.49 -1.84
N GLU A 45 11.52 0.68 -3.12
CA GLU A 45 12.23 0.11 -4.26
C GLU A 45 12.68 1.27 -5.17
N GLY A 46 13.98 1.58 -5.16
CA GLY A 46 14.51 2.78 -5.81
C GLY A 46 13.89 4.07 -5.27
N THR A 47 13.17 4.80 -6.15
CA THR A 47 12.45 6.04 -5.82
C THR A 47 10.98 5.83 -5.50
N SER A 48 10.47 4.60 -5.62
CA SER A 48 9.06 4.25 -5.44
C SER A 48 8.84 3.30 -4.26
N TYR A 49 7.59 2.92 -4.01
CA TYR A 49 7.21 1.92 -3.03
C TYR A 49 6.38 0.79 -3.67
N ILE A 50 6.56 -0.42 -3.16
CA ILE A 50 5.77 -1.61 -3.53
C ILE A 50 5.04 -2.12 -2.29
N ILE A 51 3.74 -2.36 -2.41
CA ILE A 51 2.92 -2.97 -1.37
C ILE A 51 3.12 -4.48 -1.37
N LEU A 52 3.60 -5.02 -0.25
CA LEU A 52 3.87 -6.45 -0.09
C LEU A 52 2.59 -7.24 0.20
N GLY A 53 1.69 -6.68 0.99
CA GLY A 53 0.45 -7.34 1.36
C GLY A 53 -0.13 -6.78 2.63
N SER A 54 -1.23 -7.41 3.08
CA SER A 54 -1.84 -7.08 4.35
C SER A 54 -1.00 -7.59 5.53
N VAL A 55 -1.05 -6.86 6.63
CA VAL A 55 -0.43 -7.19 7.91
C VAL A 55 -1.55 -7.24 8.94
N VAL A 56 -1.66 -8.38 9.63
CA VAL A 56 -2.64 -8.60 10.71
C VAL A 56 -2.09 -8.03 12.00
#